data_AF-A0A6P5QWQ7-F1
#
_entry.id   AF-A0A6P5QWQ7-F1
#
_cell.length_a   1.000
_cell.length_b   1.000
_cell.length_c   1.000
_cell.angle_alpha   90.00
_cell.angle_beta   90.00
_cell.angle_gamma   90.00
#
_symmetry.space_group_name_H-M   'P 1'
#
loop_
_entity.id
_entity.type
_entity.pdbx_description
1 polymer ?
#
loop_
_entity_poly.entity_id
_entity_poly.type
_entity_poly.pdbx_seq_one_letter_code
_entity_poly.pdbx_strand_id
1 'polypeptide(L)'
;MHQVTDGSVDVVVCTLVLCSVNNQEKILREVCRVLKPGGAFYFMEHVADERSTWNYFWQQVLDPVWFLVFDGCNLTRESWKTLEQASFSKLKLQHIQAPLSWTLVRPHIYGYAVK
;
A
#
# COMPACT_ATOMS: atom_id res chain seq x y z
N MET A 1 -4.98 16.83 -6.90
CA MET A 1 -5.39 17.18 -5.54
C MET A 1 -4.68 18.47 -5.17
N HIS A 2 -5.33 19.63 -5.29
CA HIS A 2 -4.73 20.92 -4.93
C HIS A 2 -5.23 21.48 -3.59
N GLN A 3 -6.05 20.71 -2.86
CA GLN A 3 -6.65 21.14 -1.60
C GLN A 3 -5.68 21.16 -0.42
N VAL A 4 -4.60 20.37 -0.47
CA VAL A 4 -3.60 20.28 0.60
C VAL A 4 -2.28 20.90 0.14
N THR A 5 -1.85 21.92 0.87
CA THR A 5 -0.61 22.67 0.64
C THR A 5 0.63 21.79 0.80
N ASP A 6 1.66 22.07 0.02
CA ASP A 6 2.97 21.41 0.11
C ASP A 6 3.55 21.60 1.52
N GLY A 7 4.19 20.56 2.06
CA GLY A 7 4.90 20.67 3.34
C GLY A 7 4.04 21.16 4.50
N SER A 8 2.73 20.86 4.51
CA SER A 8 1.80 21.37 5.53
C SER A 8 1.33 20.31 6.51
N VAL A 9 1.56 19.04 6.19
CA VAL A 9 1.06 17.91 6.97
C VAL A 9 2.21 17.26 7.75
N ASP A 10 2.02 17.03 9.05
CA ASP A 10 2.99 16.31 9.88
C ASP A 10 2.92 14.79 9.66
N VAL A 11 1.70 14.26 9.49
CA VAL A 11 1.46 12.82 9.34
C VAL A 11 0.42 12.53 8.26
N VAL A 12 0.74 11.60 7.36
CA VAL A 12 -0.22 10.99 6.44
C VAL A 12 -0.46 9.55 6.86
N VAL A 13 -1.72 9.12 6.89
CA VAL A 13 -2.10 7.73 7.18
C VAL A 13 -2.85 7.18 5.97
N CYS A 14 -2.46 5.99 5.53
CA CYS A 14 -3.05 5.31 4.38
C CYS A 14 -3.32 3.85 4.72
N THR A 15 -4.58 3.42 4.62
CA THR A 15 -4.98 2.07 4.98
C THR A 15 -5.84 1.47 3.89
N LEU A 16 -5.39 0.38 3.28
CA LEU A 16 -6.09 -0.37 2.23
C LEU A 16 -6.45 0.51 1.01
N VAL A 17 -5.55 1.42 0.63
CA VAL A 17 -5.74 2.31 -0.54
C VAL A 17 -4.72 2.02 -1.63
N LEU A 18 -3.46 1.77 -1.28
CA LEU A 18 -2.40 1.55 -2.27
C LEU A 18 -2.66 0.31 -3.13
N CYS A 19 -3.35 -0.71 -2.59
CA CYS A 19 -3.75 -1.87 -3.38
C CYS A 19 -4.74 -1.53 -4.51
N SER A 20 -5.60 -0.52 -4.33
CA SER A 20 -6.69 -0.18 -5.25
C SER A 20 -6.38 0.96 -6.25
N VAL A 21 -5.40 1.81 -5.94
CA VAL A 21 -5.07 2.95 -6.83
C VAL A 21 -4.40 2.51 -8.13
N ASN A 22 -4.70 3.24 -9.21
CA ASN A 22 -4.11 2.95 -10.53
C ASN A 22 -2.59 3.18 -10.58
N ASN A 23 -2.08 4.19 -9.87
CA ASN A 23 -0.65 4.55 -9.91
C ASN A 23 -0.13 4.87 -8.50
N GLN A 24 0.49 3.87 -7.86
CA GLN A 24 1.03 4.01 -6.51
C GLN A 24 2.15 5.04 -6.43
N GLU A 25 3.06 5.09 -7.42
CA GLU A 25 4.17 6.05 -7.44
C GLU A 25 3.69 7.50 -7.43
N LYS A 26 2.61 7.79 -8.16
CA LYS A 26 2.00 9.12 -8.17
C LYS A 26 1.40 9.46 -6.82
N ILE A 27 0.74 8.50 -6.16
CA ILE A 27 0.19 8.70 -4.82
C ILE A 27 1.30 8.93 -3.80
N LEU A 28 2.36 8.12 -3.81
CA LEU A 28 3.49 8.27 -2.89
C LEU A 28 4.23 9.60 -3.11
N ARG A 29 4.35 10.07 -4.37
CA ARG A 29 4.85 11.42 -4.66
C ARG A 29 3.98 12.52 -4.05
N GLU A 30 2.66 12.40 -4.12
CA GLU A 30 1.76 13.35 -3.47
C GLU A 30 1.84 13.29 -1.95
N VAL A 31 1.97 12.10 -1.37
CA VAL A 31 2.23 11.92 0.08
C VAL A 31 3.51 12.65 0.47
N CYS A 32 4.62 12.43 -0.26
CA CYS A 32 5.85 13.17 -0.04
C CYS A 32 5.67 14.68 -0.24
N ARG A 33 4.89 15.14 -1.23
CA ARG A 33 4.67 16.58 -1.45
C ARG A 33 4.01 17.24 -0.24
N VAL A 34 2.94 16.67 0.29
CA VAL A 34 2.16 17.27 1.39
C VAL A 34 2.85 17.18 2.74
N LEU A 35 3.70 16.17 2.95
CA LEU A 35 4.45 16.01 4.19
C LEU A 35 5.47 17.13 4.39
N LYS A 36 5.55 17.66 5.62
CA LYS A 36 6.67 18.49 6.08
C LYS A 36 7.98 17.69 6.02
N PRO A 37 9.15 18.35 5.89
CA PRO A 37 10.43 17.69 6.15
C PRO A 37 10.44 17.04 7.53
N GLY A 38 10.79 15.75 7.63
CA GLY A 38 10.70 14.97 8.87
C GLY A 38 9.29 14.46 9.21
N GLY A 39 8.29 14.75 8.40
CA GLY A 39 6.93 14.23 8.55
C GLY A 39 6.87 12.73 8.26
N ALA A 40 5.87 12.06 8.84
CA ALA A 40 5.73 10.60 8.79
C ALA A 40 4.57 10.15 7.91
N PHE A 41 4.78 9.07 7.17
CA PHE A 41 3.75 8.36 6.42
C PHE A 41 3.52 7.00 7.06
N TYR A 42 2.34 6.75 7.64
CA TYR A 42 1.96 5.44 8.15
C TYR A 42 1.08 4.71 7.15
N PHE A 43 1.33 3.41 6.98
CA PHE A 43 0.57 2.59 6.05
C PHE A 43 0.20 1.23 6.64
N MET A 44 -0.94 0.71 6.18
CA MET A 44 -1.34 -0.68 6.35
C MET A 44 -2.10 -1.14 5.10
N GLU A 45 -1.55 -2.09 4.37
CA GLU A 45 -2.02 -2.43 3.02
C GLU A 45 -2.13 -3.93 2.85
N HIS A 46 -3.18 -4.35 2.13
CA HIS A 46 -3.24 -5.66 1.51
C HIS A 46 -2.09 -5.78 0.50
N VAL A 47 -1.44 -6.95 0.45
CA VAL A 47 -0.45 -7.25 -0.58
C VAL A 47 -0.58 -8.68 -1.12
N ALA A 48 0.12 -8.94 -2.22
CA ALA A 48 0.29 -10.29 -2.74
C ALA A 48 0.98 -11.20 -1.71
N ASP A 49 0.57 -12.47 -1.68
CA ASP A 49 1.30 -13.48 -0.94
C ASP A 49 2.62 -13.85 -1.64
N GLU A 50 3.46 -14.64 -0.97
CA GLU A 50 4.68 -15.17 -1.57
C GLU A 50 4.37 -15.97 -2.83
N ARG A 51 5.15 -15.74 -3.90
CA ARG A 51 4.91 -16.30 -5.24
C ARG A 51 4.90 -17.83 -5.30
N SER A 52 5.53 -18.49 -4.31
CA SER A 52 5.60 -19.94 -4.16
C SER A 52 4.36 -20.56 -3.50
N THR A 53 3.39 -19.75 -3.05
CA THR A 53 2.24 -20.22 -2.29
C THR A 53 1.02 -20.51 -3.17
N TRP A 54 0.19 -21.45 -2.73
CA TRP A 54 -1.13 -21.68 -3.32
C TRP A 54 -2.05 -20.45 -3.22
N ASN A 55 -1.86 -19.63 -2.18
CA ASN A 55 -2.66 -18.43 -2.02
C ASN A 55 -2.36 -17.42 -3.13
N TYR A 56 -1.10 -17.21 -3.49
CA TYR A 56 -0.71 -16.35 -4.61
C TYR A 56 -1.30 -16.83 -5.95
N PHE A 57 -1.30 -18.16 -6.18
CA PHE A 57 -1.96 -18.72 -7.35
C PHE A 57 -3.45 -18.33 -7.42
N TRP A 58 -4.19 -18.49 -6.31
CA TRP A 58 -5.60 -18.10 -6.28
C TRP A 58 -5.82 -16.59 -6.33
N GLN A 59 -4.92 -15.79 -5.76
CA GLN A 59 -4.92 -14.34 -5.94
C GLN A 59 -4.87 -13.98 -7.43
N GLN A 60 -3.98 -14.60 -8.21
CA GLN A 60 -3.90 -14.37 -9.66
C GLN A 60 -5.18 -14.76 -10.42
N VAL A 61 -5.76 -15.91 -10.08
CA VAL A 61 -6.97 -16.41 -10.76
C VAL A 61 -8.19 -15.53 -10.46
N LEU A 62 -8.30 -15.03 -9.23
CA LEU A 62 -9.48 -14.29 -8.75
C LEU A 62 -9.33 -12.77 -8.89
N ASP A 63 -8.13 -12.25 -9.12
CA ASP A 63 -7.84 -10.81 -9.23
C ASP A 63 -8.80 -10.05 -10.16
N PRO A 64 -9.13 -10.51 -11.38
CA PRO A 64 -9.99 -9.73 -12.28
C PRO A 64 -11.42 -9.55 -11.76
N VAL A 65 -11.98 -10.61 -11.16
CA VAL A 65 -13.32 -10.55 -10.54
C VAL A 65 -13.26 -9.72 -9.26
N TRP A 66 -12.20 -9.91 -8.47
CA TRP A 66 -12.00 -9.19 -7.23
C TRP A 66 -11.88 -7.67 -7.46
N PHE A 67 -11.09 -7.26 -8.45
CA PHE A 67 -10.91 -5.87 -8.85
C PHE A 67 -12.26 -5.19 -9.16
N LEU A 68 -13.19 -5.89 -9.83
CA LEU A 68 -14.50 -5.34 -10.18
C LEU A 68 -15.45 -5.23 -8.99
N VAL A 69 -15.35 -6.12 -8.00
CA VAL A 69 -16.29 -6.21 -6.87
C VAL A 69 -15.80 -5.45 -5.63
N PHE A 70 -14.49 -5.30 -5.45
CA PHE A 70 -13.86 -4.72 -4.26
C PHE A 70 -13.12 -3.41 -4.57
N ASP A 71 -13.83 -2.48 -5.22
CA ASP A 71 -13.38 -1.08 -5.43
C ASP A 71 -11.98 -0.97 -6.05
N GLY A 72 -11.65 -1.84 -7.01
CA GLY A 72 -10.37 -1.84 -7.70
C GLY A 72 -9.21 -2.47 -6.94
N CYS A 73 -9.44 -3.13 -5.80
CA CYS A 73 -8.39 -3.82 -5.05
C CYS A 73 -7.72 -4.87 -5.93
N ASN A 74 -6.39 -4.79 -6.05
CA ASN A 74 -5.59 -5.78 -6.77
C ASN A 74 -4.96 -6.77 -5.77
N LEU A 75 -5.36 -8.03 -5.85
CA LEU A 75 -4.91 -9.13 -4.99
C LEU A 75 -3.44 -9.51 -5.23
N THR A 76 -2.91 -9.22 -6.41
CA THR A 76 -1.52 -9.53 -6.79
C THR A 76 -0.58 -8.34 -6.59
N ARG A 77 -1.05 -7.30 -5.91
CA ARG A 77 -0.30 -6.07 -5.75
C ARG A 77 0.85 -6.22 -4.75
N GLU A 78 2.06 -5.95 -5.22
CA GLU A 78 3.29 -5.96 -4.41
C GLU A 78 3.65 -4.55 -3.91
N SER A 79 2.73 -3.87 -3.18
CA SER A 79 2.86 -2.45 -2.82
C SER A 79 4.13 -2.10 -2.03
N TRP A 80 4.74 -3.09 -1.35
CA TRP A 80 6.01 -2.91 -0.66
C TRP A 80 7.14 -2.47 -1.62
N LYS A 81 7.16 -2.97 -2.86
CA LYS A 81 8.19 -2.62 -3.85
C LYS A 81 8.12 -1.14 -4.21
N THR A 82 6.93 -0.60 -4.37
CA THR A 82 6.74 0.82 -4.68
C THR A 82 7.07 1.71 -3.48
N LEU A 83 6.83 1.23 -2.26
CA LEU A 83 7.27 1.92 -1.03
C LEU A 83 8.80 1.95 -0.89
N GLU A 84 9.49 0.86 -1.22
CA GLU A 84 10.95 0.77 -1.20
C GLU A 84 11.62 1.70 -2.22
N GLN A 85 10.96 1.95 -3.36
CA GLN A 85 11.45 2.83 -4.42
C GLN A 85 11.06 4.30 -4.22
N ALA A 86 10.17 4.60 -3.27
CA ALA A 86 9.72 5.96 -3.02
C ALA A 86 10.80 6.81 -2.34
N SER A 87 10.75 8.13 -2.56
CA SER A 87 11.76 9.09 -2.09
C SER A 87 11.65 9.44 -0.60
N PHE A 88 11.46 8.44 0.26
CA PHE A 88 11.49 8.59 1.71
C PHE A 88 12.92 8.44 2.23
N SER A 89 13.31 9.25 3.22
CA SER A 89 14.62 9.15 3.87
C SER A 89 14.76 7.92 4.77
N LYS A 90 13.63 7.39 5.25
CA LYS A 90 13.58 6.18 6.07
C LYS A 90 12.31 5.39 5.76
N LEU A 91 12.43 4.06 5.70
CA LEU A 91 11.31 3.13 5.60
C LEU A 91 11.46 2.02 6.63
N LYS A 92 10.41 1.79 7.42
CA LYS A 92 10.26 0.60 8.27
C LYS A 92 8.96 -0.09 7.88
N LEU A 93 9.08 -1.31 7.36
CA LEU A 93 7.97 -2.12 6.88
C LEU A 93 8.04 -3.52 7.50
N GLN A 94 6.88 -4.10 7.79
CA GLN A 94 6.75 -5.48 8.23
C GLN A 94 5.63 -6.17 7.46
N HIS A 95 5.89 -7.43 7.08
CA HIS A 95 4.88 -8.33 6.53
C HIS A 95 4.18 -9.08 7.66
N ILE A 96 2.87 -9.21 7.57
CA ILE A 96 2.05 -9.97 8.50
C ILE A 96 0.97 -10.74 7.76
N GLN A 97 0.42 -11.74 8.43
CA GLN A 97 -0.83 -12.39 8.05
C GLN A 97 -1.93 -11.83 8.95
N ALA A 98 -2.78 -10.96 8.40
CA ALA A 98 -3.87 -10.36 9.15
C ALA A 98 -4.88 -11.43 9.63
N PRO A 99 -5.49 -11.29 10.81
CA PRO A 99 -6.43 -12.25 11.37
C PRO A 99 -7.81 -12.18 10.69
N LEU A 100 -7.85 -12.31 9.37
CA LEU A 100 -9.05 -12.26 8.55
C LEU A 100 -9.54 -13.67 8.20
N SER A 101 -10.85 -13.81 8.03
CA SER A 101 -11.45 -15.10 7.63
C SER A 101 -11.14 -15.46 6.17
N TRP A 102 -10.88 -14.49 5.31
CA TRP A 102 -10.55 -14.71 3.89
C TRP A 102 -9.05 -14.82 3.65
N THR A 103 -8.59 -16.01 3.28
CA THR A 103 -7.16 -16.31 3.04
C THR A 103 -6.52 -15.43 1.98
N LEU A 104 -7.23 -15.11 0.89
CA LEU A 104 -6.73 -14.32 -0.23
C LEU A 104 -6.27 -12.92 0.17
N VAL A 105 -6.85 -12.36 1.23
CA VAL A 105 -6.56 -11.02 1.70
C VAL A 105 -5.81 -11.00 3.01
N ARG A 106 -5.36 -12.15 3.54
CA ARG A 106 -4.55 -12.16 4.76
C ARG A 106 -3.18 -11.49 4.62
N PRO A 107 -2.44 -11.63 3.51
CA PRO A 107 -1.12 -11.02 3.42
C PRO A 107 -1.23 -9.50 3.45
N HIS A 108 -0.57 -8.89 4.44
CA HIS A 108 -0.57 -7.45 4.64
C HIS A 108 0.84 -6.96 4.93
N ILE A 109 1.06 -5.69 4.63
CA ILE A 109 2.18 -4.93 5.15
C ILE A 109 1.66 -3.83 6.06
N TYR A 110 2.44 -3.48 7.07
CA TYR A 110 2.24 -2.25 7.81
C TYR A 110 3.58 -1.63 8.20
N GLY A 111 3.57 -0.34 8.49
CA GLY A 111 4.80 0.34 8.84
C GLY A 111 4.70 1.85 8.73
N TYR A 112 5.88 2.46 8.65
CA TYR A 112 5.99 3.90 8.42
C TYR A 112 7.19 4.25 7.55
N ALA A 113 7.08 5.40 6.88
CA ALA A 113 8.16 6.06 6.19
C ALA A 113 8.32 7.50 6.68
N VAL A 114 9.49 8.10 6.50
CA VAL A 114 9.77 9.49 6.88
C VAL A 114 10.22 10.25 5.63
N LYS A 115 9.71 11.47 5.45
CA LYS A 115 10.18 12.38 4.41
C LYS A 115 11.54 12.95 4.80
#